data_AF-A0A921BAV3-F1
#
_entry.id   AF-A0A921BAV3-F1
#
_cell.length_a   1.000
_cell.length_b   1.000
_cell.length_c   1.000
_cell.angle_alpha   90.00
_cell.angle_beta   90.00
_cell.angle_gamma   90.00
#
_symmetry.space_group_name_H-M   'P 1'
#
loop_
_entity.id
_entity.type
_entity.pdbx_description
1 polymer ?
#
loop_
_entity_poly.entity_id
_entity_poly.type
_entity_poly.pdbx_seq_one_letter_code
_entity_poly.pdbx_strand_id
1 'polypeptide(L)'
;MGISSSAVGKLEDNSLTNVRELVETEAYEGNSGLNGRVAFGSDGKVYMSTGGRVGEAAQDPMSLRGKVLRIEGDGSIPIDNPFVNRLNYQPEIYTLGHRNTLGLMLHPETGEMWQHENGPNGGDEVNVLLPSRNYGWPIVSFGRFYDGSIVNQHPTREGFESPFLVWLPAIAASGMAFLYRRSFSRMARKLICWVATHGWHTWNWSLTANRL
;
A
#
# COMPACT_ATOMS: atom_id res chain seq x y z
N MET A 1 -5.47 -2.97 21.53
CA MET A 1 -5.65 -2.03 20.40
C MET A 1 -4.39 -2.04 19.55
N GLY A 2 -4.52 -1.98 18.23
CA GLY A 2 -3.38 -1.81 17.31
C GLY A 2 -3.34 -0.40 16.75
N ILE A 3 -2.13 0.15 16.57
CA ILE A 3 -1.85 1.48 16.00
C ILE A 3 -0.80 1.28 14.90
N SER A 4 -0.94 1.97 13.77
CA SER A 4 0.15 2.12 12.81
C SER A 4 0.82 3.46 13.05
N SER A 5 2.11 3.45 13.34
CA SER A 5 2.91 4.66 13.48
C SER A 5 4.23 4.52 12.72
N SER A 6 4.84 5.65 12.37
CA SER A 6 6.21 5.68 11.87
C SER A 6 7.00 6.76 12.57
N ALA A 7 8.30 6.51 12.69
CA ALA A 7 9.26 7.41 13.29
C ALA A 7 10.54 7.44 12.45
N VAL A 8 11.27 8.53 12.54
CA VAL A 8 12.61 8.68 11.96
C VAL A 8 13.63 8.88 13.07
N GLY A 9 14.82 8.31 12.91
CA GLY A 9 15.93 8.49 13.83
C GLY A 9 17.26 8.37 13.08
N LYS A 10 18.35 8.73 13.74
CA LYS A 10 19.71 8.61 13.21
C LYS A 10 20.36 7.36 13.79
N LEU A 11 20.94 6.51 12.96
CA LEU A 11 21.71 5.36 13.41
C LEU A 11 23.15 5.79 13.69
N GLU A 12 23.57 5.77 14.96
CA GLU A 12 24.91 6.12 15.43
C GLU A 12 25.40 5.07 16.41
N ASP A 13 26.61 4.54 16.21
CA ASP A 13 27.23 3.56 17.11
C ASP A 13 26.31 2.38 17.50
N ASN A 14 25.59 1.82 16.52
CA ASN A 14 24.58 0.76 16.70
C ASN A 14 23.38 1.13 17.59
N SER A 15 23.15 2.42 17.84
CA SER A 15 22.00 2.95 18.55
C SER A 15 21.19 3.88 17.64
N LEU A 16 19.86 3.87 17.81
CA LEU A 16 18.99 4.84 17.15
C LEU A 16 18.87 6.07 18.06
N THR A 17 19.45 7.19 17.65
CA THR A 17 19.42 8.48 18.34
C THR A 17 18.43 9.44 17.67
N ASN A 18 18.03 10.50 18.37
CA ASN A 18 17.15 11.56 17.85
C ASN A 18 15.86 11.03 17.20
N VAL A 19 15.24 10.02 17.83
CA VAL A 19 13.99 9.43 17.35
C VAL A 19 12.87 10.44 17.49
N ARG A 20 12.15 10.69 16.40
CA ARG A 20 10.94 11.49 16.40
C ARG A 20 9.84 10.78 15.61
N GLU A 21 8.63 10.86 16.11
CA GLU A 21 7.46 10.36 15.40
C GLU A 21 7.19 11.19 14.14
N LEU A 22 6.74 10.53 13.09
CA LEU A 22 6.31 11.14 11.83
C LEU A 22 4.79 11.21 11.74
N VAL A 23 4.12 10.11 12.08
CA VAL A 23 2.66 10.00 12.02
C VAL A 23 2.18 8.83 12.89
N GLU A 24 0.99 8.98 13.46
CA GLU A 24 0.27 7.96 14.21
C GLU A 24 -1.20 7.90 13.74
N THR A 25 -1.71 6.69 13.46
CA THR A 25 -3.13 6.47 13.11
C THR A 25 -4.01 6.31 14.35
N GLU A 26 -5.32 6.49 14.21
CA GLU A 26 -6.28 6.26 15.30
C GLU A 26 -6.21 4.82 15.82
N ALA A 27 -6.28 4.60 17.14
CA ALA A 27 -6.26 3.26 17.73
C ALA A 27 -7.50 2.43 17.33
N TYR A 28 -7.32 1.12 17.14
CA TYR A 28 -8.43 0.21 16.81
C TYR A 28 -8.36 -1.11 17.58
N GLU A 29 -9.51 -1.66 17.95
CA GLU A 29 -9.62 -2.98 18.58
C GLU A 29 -9.73 -4.09 17.53
N GLY A 30 -8.78 -5.03 17.54
CA GLY A 30 -8.74 -6.16 16.61
C GLY A 30 -7.67 -6.01 15.52
N ASN A 31 -7.74 -6.88 14.52
CA ASN A 31 -6.76 -6.94 13.43
C ASN A 31 -7.14 -5.97 12.30
N SER A 32 -6.52 -4.78 12.31
CA SER A 32 -6.64 -3.78 11.24
C SER A 32 -5.85 -4.12 9.96
N GLY A 33 -5.11 -5.23 9.96
CA GLY A 33 -4.21 -5.67 8.91
C GLY A 33 -2.73 -5.46 9.25
N LEU A 34 -1.85 -6.20 8.59
CA LEU A 34 -0.40 -6.01 8.65
C LEU A 34 -0.01 -4.91 7.66
N ASN A 35 0.36 -3.74 8.15
CA ASN A 35 0.65 -2.54 7.35
C ASN A 35 1.83 -1.77 7.96
N GLY A 36 2.13 -0.58 7.46
CA GLY A 36 3.31 0.20 7.87
C GLY A 36 4.49 0.02 6.93
N ARG A 37 4.24 -0.30 5.65
CA ARG A 37 5.30 -0.27 4.64
C ARG A 37 5.67 1.17 4.36
N VAL A 38 6.96 1.44 4.32
CA VAL A 38 7.53 2.75 4.04
C VAL A 38 8.31 2.68 2.74
N ALA A 39 8.11 3.68 1.88
CA ALA A 39 8.89 3.88 0.66
C ALA A 39 9.23 5.37 0.53
N PHE A 40 10.35 5.68 -0.12
CA PHE A 40 10.73 7.06 -0.44
C PHE A 40 10.37 7.35 -1.90
N GLY A 41 9.65 8.45 -2.12
CA GLY A 41 9.28 8.89 -3.47
C GLY A 41 10.44 9.53 -4.21
N SER A 42 10.31 9.64 -5.54
CA SER A 42 11.24 10.43 -6.36
C SER A 42 11.18 11.93 -6.08
N ASP A 43 10.12 12.38 -5.40
CA ASP A 43 9.90 13.74 -4.90
C ASP A 43 10.55 14.00 -3.53
N GLY A 44 11.29 13.03 -2.99
CA GLY A 44 11.96 13.12 -1.69
C GLY A 44 11.02 12.99 -0.49
N LYS A 45 9.76 12.62 -0.68
CA LYS A 45 8.79 12.44 0.41
C LYS A 45 8.76 11.00 0.91
N VAL A 46 8.22 10.83 2.12
CA VAL A 46 8.00 9.53 2.74
C VAL A 46 6.57 9.09 2.47
N TYR A 47 6.40 7.88 1.95
CA TYR A 47 5.11 7.25 1.74
C TYR A 47 4.93 6.11 2.73
N MET A 48 3.78 6.03 3.37
CA MET A 48 3.48 5.00 4.37
C MET A 48 2.10 4.37 4.15
N SER A 49 2.01 3.05 4.15
CA SER A 49 0.72 2.36 4.13
C SER A 49 0.11 2.17 5.53
N THR A 50 -1.22 2.27 5.63
CA THR A 50 -1.97 2.05 6.88
C THR A 50 -3.06 1.00 6.69
N GLY A 51 -3.40 0.30 7.78
CA GLY A 51 -4.37 -0.80 7.72
C GLY A 51 -5.81 -0.36 7.63
N GLY A 52 -6.58 -0.99 6.74
CA GLY A 52 -7.98 -0.68 6.43
C GLY A 52 -8.97 -1.80 6.70
N ARG A 53 -8.57 -2.88 7.40
CA ARG A 53 -9.50 -3.94 7.84
C ARG A 53 -10.32 -3.50 9.06
N VAL A 54 -10.91 -2.31 8.98
CA VAL A 54 -11.55 -1.58 10.08
C VAL A 54 -12.84 -0.96 9.57
N GLY A 55 -13.95 -1.71 9.61
CA GLY A 55 -15.25 -1.26 9.10
C GLY A 55 -15.13 -0.52 7.76
N GLU A 56 -15.68 0.69 7.70
CA GLU A 56 -15.62 1.60 6.55
C GLU A 56 -14.50 2.66 6.64
N ALA A 57 -13.56 2.55 7.60
CA ALA A 57 -12.56 3.59 7.86
C ALA A 57 -11.63 3.86 6.66
N ALA A 58 -11.45 2.86 5.77
CA ALA A 58 -10.71 3.03 4.52
C ALA A 58 -11.35 4.11 3.61
N GLN A 59 -12.67 4.28 3.69
CA GLN A 59 -13.45 5.29 2.95
C GLN A 59 -13.63 6.60 3.72
N ASP A 60 -13.48 6.60 5.04
CA ASP A 60 -13.56 7.81 5.85
C ASP A 60 -12.37 8.74 5.55
N PRO A 61 -12.60 9.94 4.99
CA PRO A 61 -11.54 10.89 4.68
C PRO A 61 -10.91 11.52 5.94
N MET A 62 -11.58 11.45 7.09
CA MET A 62 -11.08 11.94 8.37
C MET A 62 -10.28 10.88 9.14
N SER A 63 -10.23 9.64 8.64
CA SER A 63 -9.41 8.58 9.23
C SER A 63 -8.12 8.35 8.45
N LEU A 64 -7.02 8.13 9.16
CA LEU A 64 -5.75 7.69 8.58
C LEU A 64 -5.72 6.18 8.28
N ARG A 65 -6.79 5.42 8.53
CA ARG A 65 -6.87 3.96 8.28
C ARG A 65 -7.19 3.64 6.82
N GLY A 66 -6.58 2.58 6.29
CA GLY A 66 -6.79 2.12 4.91
C GLY A 66 -6.32 3.12 3.85
N LYS A 67 -5.18 3.77 4.10
CA LYS A 67 -4.62 4.84 3.28
C LYS A 67 -3.20 4.48 2.84
N VAL A 68 -2.73 5.18 1.81
CA VAL A 68 -1.31 5.48 1.68
C VAL A 68 -1.14 6.96 1.97
N LEU A 69 -0.28 7.26 2.94
CA LEU A 69 0.06 8.60 3.39
C LEU A 69 1.29 9.09 2.64
N ARG A 70 1.42 10.40 2.46
CA ARG A 70 2.61 11.09 1.94
C ARG A 70 2.95 12.25 2.85
N ILE A 71 4.13 12.19 3.46
CA ILE A 71 4.60 13.15 4.46
C ILE A 71 6.04 13.58 4.16
N GLU A 72 6.45 14.72 4.69
CA GLU A 72 7.84 15.17 4.63
C GLU A 72 8.76 14.25 5.46
N GLY A 73 10.07 14.26 5.18
CA GLY A 73 11.04 13.56 6.02
C GLY A 73 11.08 14.10 7.45
N ASP A 74 10.62 15.34 7.64
CA ASP A 74 10.40 15.96 8.93
C ASP A 74 8.93 15.85 9.43
N GLY A 75 8.12 14.94 8.87
CA GLY A 75 6.78 14.63 9.34
C GLY A 75 5.77 15.76 9.16
N SER A 76 6.19 16.94 8.67
CA SER A 76 5.26 17.96 8.23
C SER A 76 4.52 17.51 6.97
N ILE A 77 3.43 18.20 6.65
CA ILE A 77 2.60 17.86 5.48
C ILE A 77 3.15 18.58 4.24
N PRO A 78 3.40 17.87 3.14
CA PRO A 78 3.72 18.49 1.85
C PRO A 78 2.59 19.44 1.42
N ILE A 79 2.95 20.67 1.07
CA ILE A 79 1.98 21.70 0.65
C ILE A 79 1.22 21.36 -0.64
N ASP A 80 1.71 20.38 -1.40
CA ASP A 80 1.15 19.86 -2.64
C ASP A 80 0.38 18.54 -2.43
N ASN A 81 0.15 18.10 -1.18
CA ASN A 81 -0.65 16.91 -0.93
C ASN A 81 -2.07 17.07 -1.49
N PRO A 82 -2.67 15.99 -2.02
CA PRO A 82 -3.91 16.07 -2.78
C PRO A 82 -5.12 16.58 -1.98
N PHE A 83 -5.05 16.43 -0.65
CA PHE A 83 -6.14 16.78 0.27
C PHE A 83 -5.80 17.90 1.26
N VAL A 84 -4.59 18.49 1.20
CA VAL A 84 -4.12 19.46 2.20
C VAL A 84 -5.03 20.69 2.37
N ASN A 85 -5.70 21.12 1.29
CA ASN A 85 -6.63 22.24 1.28
C ASN A 85 -8.11 21.81 1.20
N ARG A 86 -8.42 20.54 1.49
CA ARG A 86 -9.80 20.05 1.47
C ARG A 86 -10.32 19.89 2.89
N LEU A 87 -11.42 20.59 3.19
CA LEU A 87 -12.10 20.43 4.47
C LEU A 87 -12.57 18.98 4.65
N ASN A 88 -12.51 18.50 5.89
CA ASN A 88 -12.91 17.14 6.29
C ASN A 88 -12.09 16.02 5.63
N TYR A 89 -10.84 16.29 5.28
CA TYR A 89 -9.85 15.28 4.91
C TYR A 89 -8.62 15.41 5.80
N GLN A 90 -8.03 14.27 6.15
CA GLN A 90 -6.71 14.28 6.76
C GLN A 90 -5.66 14.71 5.72
N PRO A 91 -4.79 15.68 6.05
CA PRO A 91 -3.89 16.29 5.10
C PRO A 91 -2.72 15.37 4.68
N GLU A 92 -2.42 14.32 5.43
CA GLU A 92 -1.41 13.28 5.15
C GLU A 92 -1.80 12.37 3.98
N ILE A 93 -3.10 12.26 3.67
CA ILE A 93 -3.61 11.26 2.73
C ILE A 93 -3.07 11.53 1.32
N TYR A 94 -2.47 10.51 0.71
CA TYR A 94 -2.14 10.50 -0.71
C TYR A 94 -3.19 9.73 -1.53
N THR A 95 -3.57 8.55 -1.06
CA THR A 95 -4.65 7.71 -1.61
C THR A 95 -5.44 7.02 -0.50
N LEU A 96 -6.65 6.57 -0.81
CA LEU A 96 -7.57 5.93 0.14
C LEU A 96 -8.24 4.68 -0.44
N GLY A 97 -9.01 3.97 0.40
CA GLY A 97 -9.74 2.78 -0.03
C GLY A 97 -8.87 1.53 -0.12
N HIS A 98 -7.86 1.41 0.74
CA HIS A 98 -6.97 0.25 0.82
C HIS A 98 -7.36 -0.68 1.97
N ARG A 99 -7.18 -1.99 1.79
CA ARG A 99 -7.49 -3.02 2.79
C ARG A 99 -6.27 -3.40 3.63
N ASN A 100 -5.27 -4.03 3.01
CA ASN A 100 -4.15 -4.68 3.71
C ASN A 100 -2.88 -4.64 2.86
N THR A 101 -2.25 -3.47 2.81
CA THR A 101 -1.06 -3.20 2.01
C THR A 101 0.18 -3.83 2.61
N LEU A 102 0.76 -4.78 1.88
CA LEU A 102 1.95 -5.52 2.29
C LEU A 102 3.19 -5.21 1.46
N GLY A 103 3.02 -4.59 0.29
CA GLY A 103 4.11 -4.09 -0.54
C GLY A 103 3.89 -2.62 -0.88
N LEU A 104 4.95 -1.83 -0.80
CA LEU A 104 4.97 -0.43 -1.25
C LEU A 104 6.37 -0.16 -1.79
N MET A 105 6.48 0.32 -3.04
CA MET A 105 7.77 0.60 -3.66
C MET A 105 7.68 1.69 -4.72
N LEU A 106 8.76 2.44 -4.88
CA LEU A 106 8.93 3.32 -6.02
C LEU A 106 9.36 2.49 -7.24
N HIS A 107 8.61 2.58 -8.34
CA HIS A 107 8.98 1.95 -9.60
C HIS A 107 10.22 2.65 -10.17
N PRO A 108 11.33 1.93 -10.42
CA PRO A 108 12.63 2.56 -10.66
C PRO A 108 12.75 3.22 -12.05
N GLU A 109 11.89 2.86 -13.01
CA GLU A 109 11.93 3.45 -14.35
C GLU A 109 10.88 4.56 -14.54
N THR A 110 9.67 4.39 -14.01
CA THR A 110 8.59 5.37 -14.17
C THR A 110 8.54 6.40 -13.04
N GLY A 111 9.14 6.09 -11.88
CA GLY A 111 9.05 6.94 -10.68
C GLY A 111 7.67 6.90 -10.02
N GLU A 112 6.79 5.98 -10.43
CA GLU A 112 5.46 5.85 -9.83
C GLU A 112 5.50 5.03 -8.55
N MET A 113 4.65 5.36 -7.59
CA MET A 113 4.51 4.53 -6.39
C MET A 113 3.61 3.32 -6.70
N TRP A 114 4.12 2.13 -6.48
CA TRP A 114 3.41 0.87 -6.67
C TRP A 114 3.14 0.23 -5.33
N GLN A 115 1.98 -0.39 -5.23
CA GLN A 115 1.51 -1.04 -4.02
C GLN A 115 1.01 -2.44 -4.35
N HIS A 116 1.11 -3.33 -3.37
CA HIS A 116 0.38 -4.59 -3.37
C HIS A 116 -0.35 -4.75 -2.04
N GLU A 117 -1.57 -5.26 -2.10
CA GLU A 117 -2.38 -5.62 -0.94
C GLU A 117 -3.08 -6.96 -1.06
N ASN A 118 -3.40 -7.53 0.10
CA ASN A 118 -4.25 -8.70 0.14
C ASN A 118 -5.72 -8.32 0.20
N GLY A 119 -6.51 -8.95 -0.67
CA GLY A 119 -7.95 -9.02 -0.55
C GLY A 119 -8.39 -9.89 0.62
N PRO A 120 -9.70 -10.07 0.81
CA PRO A 120 -10.24 -11.00 1.80
C PRO A 120 -10.00 -12.47 1.38
N ASN A 121 -11.04 -13.23 1.07
CA ASN A 121 -10.89 -14.55 0.46
C ASN A 121 -10.82 -14.38 -1.07
N GLY A 122 -9.60 -14.24 -1.60
CA GLY A 122 -9.36 -13.82 -2.99
C GLY A 122 -9.25 -12.30 -3.15
N GLY A 123 -8.82 -11.88 -4.34
CA GLY A 123 -8.78 -10.47 -4.73
C GLY A 123 -7.54 -9.76 -4.18
N ASP A 124 -6.38 -10.42 -4.19
CA ASP A 124 -5.12 -9.71 -3.97
C ASP A 124 -4.81 -8.84 -5.17
N GLU A 125 -4.23 -7.67 -4.94
CA GLU A 125 -4.13 -6.62 -5.95
C GLU A 125 -2.72 -6.05 -6.04
N VAL A 126 -2.31 -5.66 -7.24
CA VAL A 126 -1.23 -4.69 -7.47
C VAL A 126 -1.86 -3.40 -7.99
N ASN A 127 -1.49 -2.28 -7.38
CA ASN A 127 -1.99 -0.96 -7.72
C ASN A 127 -0.84 -0.02 -8.08
N VAL A 128 -1.04 0.81 -9.11
CA VAL A 128 -0.23 2.01 -9.35
C VAL A 128 -0.92 3.17 -8.64
N LEU A 129 -0.23 3.80 -7.70
CA LEU A 129 -0.82 4.81 -6.81
C LEU A 129 -0.86 6.18 -7.45
N LEU A 130 -2.08 6.65 -7.73
CA LEU A 130 -2.35 7.95 -8.33
C LEU A 130 -2.87 8.92 -7.26
N PRO A 131 -2.37 10.17 -7.17
CA PRO A 131 -2.79 11.11 -6.14
C PRO A 131 -4.31 11.29 -6.10
N SER A 132 -4.88 11.37 -4.90
CA SER A 132 -6.31 11.56 -4.63
C SER A 132 -7.25 10.41 -5.03
N ARG A 133 -6.73 9.31 -5.58
CA ARG A 133 -7.57 8.19 -6.01
C ARG A 133 -8.00 7.29 -4.86
N ASN A 134 -9.18 6.70 -5.04
CA ASN A 134 -9.84 5.79 -4.12
C ASN A 134 -9.84 4.38 -4.74
N TYR A 135 -9.20 3.42 -4.06
CA TYR A 135 -9.06 2.03 -4.51
C TYR A 135 -10.22 1.14 -4.05
N GLY A 136 -11.19 1.73 -3.36
CA GLY A 136 -12.53 1.22 -3.29
C GLY A 136 -12.83 0.23 -2.19
N TRP A 137 -11.86 -0.28 -1.44
CA TRP A 137 -12.16 -1.12 -0.27
C TRP A 137 -12.94 -0.35 0.81
N PRO A 138 -14.00 -0.91 1.42
CA PRO A 138 -14.64 -2.20 1.12
C PRO A 138 -15.84 -2.12 0.16
N ILE A 139 -16.12 -0.95 -0.44
CA ILE A 139 -17.24 -0.73 -1.37
C ILE A 139 -17.14 -1.63 -2.61
N VAL A 140 -15.96 -1.76 -3.19
CA VAL A 140 -15.65 -2.70 -4.28
C VAL A 140 -14.50 -3.61 -3.89
N SER A 141 -14.55 -4.86 -4.35
CA SER A 141 -13.47 -5.84 -4.18
C SER A 141 -13.69 -7.02 -5.12
N PHE A 142 -12.59 -7.59 -5.59
CA PHE A 142 -12.60 -8.88 -6.31
C PHE A 142 -12.74 -10.10 -5.38
N GLY A 143 -12.65 -9.91 -4.07
CA GLY A 143 -12.68 -10.97 -3.08
C GLY A 143 -14.07 -11.29 -2.53
N ARG A 144 -14.10 -12.33 -1.68
CA ARG A 144 -15.25 -12.73 -0.86
C ARG A 144 -14.94 -12.53 0.62
N PHE A 145 -15.95 -12.30 1.45
CA PHE A 145 -15.79 -12.50 2.88
C PHE A 145 -15.43 -13.97 3.18
N TYR A 146 -14.80 -14.22 4.33
CA TYR A 146 -14.34 -15.57 4.67
C TYR A 146 -15.49 -16.56 4.94
N ASP A 147 -16.71 -16.08 5.15
CA ASP A 147 -17.92 -16.89 5.19
C ASP A 147 -18.43 -17.32 3.78
N GLY A 148 -17.76 -16.86 2.72
CA GLY A 148 -18.06 -17.19 1.33
C GLY A 148 -18.98 -16.19 0.62
N SER A 149 -19.59 -15.25 1.34
CA SER A 149 -20.39 -14.18 0.74
C SER A 149 -19.50 -13.25 -0.09
N ILE A 150 -20.03 -12.74 -1.21
CA ILE A 150 -19.31 -11.77 -2.06
C ILE A 150 -19.26 -10.42 -1.35
N VAL A 151 -18.14 -9.71 -1.46
CA VAL A 151 -18.04 -8.35 -0.91
C VAL A 151 -18.96 -7.40 -1.69
N ASN A 152 -18.88 -7.45 -3.02
CA ASN A 152 -19.79 -6.73 -3.91
C ASN A 152 -20.05 -7.56 -5.18
N GLN A 153 -21.23 -7.41 -5.79
CA GLN A 153 -21.53 -8.00 -7.10
C GLN A 153 -20.71 -7.37 -8.23
N HIS A 154 -20.36 -6.09 -8.07
CA HIS A 154 -19.55 -5.33 -9.01
C HIS A 154 -18.17 -5.07 -8.40
N PRO A 155 -17.12 -5.82 -8.81
CA PRO A 155 -15.79 -5.69 -8.24
C PRO A 155 -15.07 -4.41 -8.70
N THR A 156 -15.65 -3.67 -9.65
CA THR A 156 -15.19 -2.35 -10.10
C THR A 156 -16.40 -1.44 -10.32
N ARG A 157 -16.19 -0.12 -10.23
CA ARG A 157 -17.21 0.89 -10.46
C ARG A 157 -16.57 2.24 -10.79
N GLU A 158 -17.26 3.06 -11.57
CA GLU A 158 -16.87 4.45 -11.80
C GLU A 158 -16.67 5.20 -10.47
N GLY A 159 -15.60 6.01 -10.40
CA GLY A 159 -15.19 6.72 -9.18
C GLY A 159 -14.15 5.97 -8.34
N PHE A 160 -13.89 4.69 -8.63
CA PHE A 160 -12.84 3.91 -7.99
C PHE A 160 -11.74 3.52 -8.99
N GLU A 161 -10.50 3.56 -8.55
CA GLU A 161 -9.35 3.11 -9.33
C GLU A 161 -9.34 1.59 -9.38
N SER A 162 -9.17 1.03 -10.58
CA SER A 162 -9.09 -0.42 -10.75
C SER A 162 -7.64 -0.89 -10.60
N PRO A 163 -7.42 -2.07 -10.01
CA PRO A 163 -6.08 -2.61 -9.85
C PRO A 163 -5.42 -2.94 -11.20
N PHE A 164 -4.11 -2.75 -11.25
CA PHE A 164 -3.28 -3.13 -12.39
C PHE A 164 -3.28 -4.65 -12.61
N LEU A 165 -3.28 -5.39 -11.50
CA LEU A 165 -3.30 -6.86 -11.50
C LEU A 165 -4.12 -7.37 -10.33
N VAL A 166 -4.85 -8.46 -10.55
CA VAL A 166 -5.62 -9.15 -9.52
C VAL A 166 -5.29 -10.63 -9.53
N TRP A 167 -5.19 -11.24 -8.35
CA TRP A 167 -5.12 -12.70 -8.19
C TRP A 167 -6.43 -13.29 -7.63
N LEU A 168 -6.93 -14.28 -8.36
CA LEU A 168 -8.10 -15.09 -8.00
C LEU A 168 -7.77 -16.58 -8.25
N PRO A 169 -7.58 -17.42 -7.22
CA PRO A 169 -7.64 -17.10 -5.78
C PRO A 169 -6.47 -16.22 -5.30
N ALA A 170 -6.58 -15.72 -4.07
CA ALA A 170 -5.52 -14.95 -3.41
C ALA A 170 -4.24 -15.79 -3.30
N ILE A 171 -3.09 -15.12 -3.49
CA ILE A 171 -1.76 -15.71 -3.35
C ILE A 171 -1.10 -15.30 -2.02
N ALA A 172 -1.72 -14.37 -1.31
CA ALA A 172 -1.24 -13.70 -0.12
C ALA A 172 0.24 -13.30 -0.25
N ALA A 173 0.51 -12.50 -1.29
CA ALA A 173 1.83 -11.90 -1.47
C ALA A 173 2.14 -10.97 -0.29
N SER A 174 3.42 -10.76 -0.02
CA SER A 174 3.88 -9.89 1.06
C SER A 174 4.79 -8.80 0.51
N GLY A 175 6.10 -9.04 0.46
CA GLY A 175 7.06 -8.11 -0.12
C GLY A 175 6.93 -7.99 -1.64
N MET A 176 7.32 -6.83 -2.17
CA MET A 176 7.39 -6.57 -3.61
C MET A 176 8.72 -5.87 -3.92
N ALA A 177 9.37 -6.29 -5.00
CA ALA A 177 10.62 -5.69 -5.46
C ALA A 177 10.69 -5.74 -6.99
N PHE A 178 11.31 -4.73 -7.58
CA PHE A 178 11.64 -4.74 -8.99
C PHE A 178 13.05 -5.30 -9.18
N LEU A 179 13.21 -6.33 -10.02
CA LEU A 179 14.53 -6.87 -10.34
C LEU A 179 15.00 -6.35 -11.70
N TYR A 180 16.18 -5.74 -11.65
CA TYR A 180 16.95 -5.38 -12.83
C TYR A 180 18.07 -6.40 -13.02
N ARG A 181 18.03 -7.20 -14.09
CA ARG A 181 19.15 -8.08 -14.46
C ARG A 181 19.79 -7.60 -15.74
N ARG A 182 21.03 -7.12 -15.63
CA ARG A 182 21.92 -6.88 -16.77
C ARG A 182 22.57 -8.21 -17.16
N SER A 183 22.15 -8.79 -18.30
CA SER A 183 22.87 -9.89 -18.96
C SER A 183 23.67 -9.32 -20.13
N PHE A 184 24.80 -9.94 -20.46
CA PHE A 184 25.69 -9.57 -21.58
C PHE A 184 24.99 -9.47 -22.94
N SER A 185 23.79 -10.06 -23.10
CA SER A 185 23.05 -10.10 -24.36
C SER A 185 21.61 -9.53 -24.33
N ARG A 186 21.07 -9.14 -23.17
CA ARG A 186 19.75 -8.45 -23.06
C ARG A 186 19.46 -7.95 -21.65
N MET A 187 18.72 -6.85 -21.54
CA MET A 187 18.00 -6.50 -20.31
C MET A 187 16.74 -7.37 -20.20
N ALA A 188 16.57 -8.06 -19.08
CA ALA A 188 15.32 -8.70 -18.70
C ALA A 188 14.75 -7.94 -17.50
N ARG A 189 13.56 -7.35 -17.67
CA ARG A 189 12.83 -6.60 -16.64
C ARG A 189 11.78 -7.52 -16.01
N LYS A 190 11.76 -7.60 -14.68
CA LYS A 190 10.81 -8.45 -13.95
C LYS A 190 10.35 -7.74 -12.68
N LEU A 191 9.04 -7.53 -12.56
CA LEU A 191 8.42 -7.27 -11.26
C LEU A 191 8.35 -8.60 -10.52
N ILE A 192 8.85 -8.64 -9.28
CA ILE A 192 8.78 -9.81 -8.42
C ILE A 192 8.01 -9.46 -7.16
N CYS A 193 6.89 -10.14 -7.00
CA CYS A 193 6.19 -10.21 -5.73
C CYS A 193 6.65 -11.46 -5.00
N TRP A 194 7.10 -11.29 -3.77
CA TRP A 194 7.45 -12.38 -2.88
C TRP A 194 6.16 -12.86 -2.23
N VAL A 195 5.85 -14.14 -2.42
CA VAL A 195 4.81 -14.80 -1.64
C VAL A 195 5.45 -15.37 -0.38
N ALA A 196 4.89 -15.01 0.77
CA ALA A 196 5.20 -15.69 2.02
C ALA A 196 3.88 -15.98 2.72
N THR A 197 3.23 -17.09 2.38
CA THR A 197 2.15 -17.63 3.22
C THR A 197 2.15 -19.15 3.27
N HIS A 198 1.86 -19.63 4.49
CA HIS A 198 1.58 -21.00 4.94
C HIS A 198 2.35 -22.14 4.25
N GLY A 199 3.58 -22.39 4.73
CA GLY A 199 4.32 -23.62 4.38
C GLY A 199 5.85 -23.52 4.31
N TRP A 200 6.49 -22.43 4.74
CA TRP A 200 7.95 -22.23 4.63
C TRP A 200 8.50 -22.23 3.18
N HIS A 201 7.66 -21.95 2.18
CA HIS A 201 8.06 -21.83 0.79
C HIS A 201 7.89 -20.40 0.28
N THR A 202 8.95 -19.83 -0.28
CA THR A 202 8.90 -18.56 -1.01
C THR A 202 8.64 -18.88 -2.49
N TRP A 203 7.50 -18.44 -3.01
CA TRP A 203 7.21 -18.52 -4.44
C TRP A 203 7.53 -17.18 -5.10
N ASN A 204 8.38 -17.22 -6.12
CA ASN A 204 8.74 -16.04 -6.91
C ASN A 204 7.88 -16.01 -8.16
N TRP A 205 6.94 -15.06 -8.21
CA TRP A 205 6.21 -14.77 -9.43
C TRP A 205 6.91 -13.64 -10.15
N SER A 206 7.35 -13.89 -11.39
CA SER A 206 7.87 -12.84 -12.26
C SER A 206 6.81 -12.42 -13.26
N LEU A 207 6.35 -11.17 -13.17
CA LEU A 207 5.64 -10.55 -14.28
C LEU A 207 6.67 -10.00 -15.26
N THR A 208 6.61 -10.50 -16.49
CA THR A 208 7.40 -10.00 -17.62
C THR A 208 6.40 -9.31 -18.54
N ALA A 209 6.20 -8.01 -18.38
CA ALA A 209 5.43 -7.22 -19.34
C ALA A 209 6.43 -6.46 -20.23
N ASN A 210 6.22 -6.50 -21.55
CA ASN A 210 7.02 -5.76 -22.53
C ASN A 210 6.78 -4.23 -22.48
N ARG A 211 5.92 -3.77 -21.55
CA ARG A 211 5.63 -2.37 -21.22
C ARG A 211 5.30 -2.25 -19.72
N LEU A 212 6.31 -2.46 -18.88
CA LEU A 212 6.38 -1.89 -17.53
C LEU A 212 7.33 -0.70 -17.58
#